data_AF-A0A099NKA6-F1
#
_entry.id   AF-A0A099NKA6-F1
#
_cell.length_a   1.000
_cell.length_b   1.000
_cell.length_c   1.000
_cell.angle_alpha   90.00
_cell.angle_beta   90.00
_cell.angle_gamma   90.00
#
_symmetry.space_group_name_H-M   'P 1'
#
loop_
_entity.id
_entity.type
_entity.pdbx_description
1 polymer ?
#
loop_
_entity_poly.entity_id
_entity_poly.type
_entity_poly.pdbx_seq_one_letter_code
_entity_poly.pdbx_strand_id
1 'polypeptide(L)' 'MVSGKTLPCFKPFETDARAGGYIKNRFYSGIRPQEYYFHCMAGREGLIDTAVKTANSGYLQRCLTKQLE' A
#
# COMPACT_ATOMS: atom_id res chain seq x y z
N MET A 1 -0.80 -15.47 -2.88
CA MET A 1 -2.03 -16.26 -3.12
C MET A 1 -1.78 -17.70 -2.73
N VAL A 2 -2.82 -18.51 -2.48
CA VAL A 2 -2.68 -19.95 -2.15
C VAL A 2 -1.83 -20.72 -3.16
N SER A 3 -1.80 -20.27 -4.42
CA SER A 3 -0.99 -20.81 -5.50
C SER A 3 0.51 -20.48 -5.44
N GLY A 4 1.01 -19.82 -4.38
CA GLY A 4 2.41 -19.40 -4.26
C GLY A 4 2.83 -18.27 -5.22
N LYS A 5 1.86 -17.61 -5.87
CA LYS A 5 2.10 -16.48 -6.79
C LYS A 5 1.68 -15.16 -6.15
N THR A 6 2.39 -14.08 -6.50
CA THR A 6 2.02 -12.70 -6.15
C THR A 6 1.10 -12.07 -7.20
N LEU A 7 1.36 -12.31 -8.49
CA LEU A 7 0.48 -11.97 -9.61
C LEU A 7 0.35 -13.14 -10.61
N PRO A 8 -0.73 -13.22 -11.41
CA PRO A 8 -0.92 -14.30 -12.38
C PRO A 8 0.20 -14.46 -13.41
N CYS A 9 0.89 -13.36 -13.74
CA CYS A 9 1.98 -13.32 -14.70
C CYS A 9 3.33 -13.84 -14.17
N PHE A 10 3.44 -14.10 -12.85
CA PHE A 10 4.65 -14.66 -12.25
C PHE A 10 4.53 -16.18 -12.08
N LYS A 11 5.69 -16.85 -12.04
CA LYS A 11 5.77 -18.26 -11.71
C LYS A 11 5.52 -18.46 -10.21
N PRO A 12 5.01 -19.63 -9.77
CA PRO A 12 4.94 -19.94 -8.35
C PRO A 12 6.33 -19.85 -7.71
N PHE A 13 6.43 -19.23 -6.53
CA PHE A 13 7.67 -19.12 -5.75
C PHE A 13 8.81 -18.40 -6.48
N GLU A 14 8.49 -17.46 -7.39
CA GLU A 14 9.49 -16.66 -8.08
C GLU A 14 10.26 -15.76 -7.10
N THR A 15 11.60 -15.85 -7.13
CA THR A 15 12.50 -15.17 -6.18
C THR A 15 13.01 -13.80 -6.66
N ASP A 16 12.70 -13.39 -7.90
CA ASP A 16 13.06 -12.07 -8.39
C ASP A 16 12.37 -11.00 -7.54
N ALA A 17 13.12 -10.00 -7.10
CA ALA A 17 12.61 -8.90 -6.29
C ALA A 17 11.38 -8.21 -6.92
N ARG A 18 11.30 -8.18 -8.25
CA ARG A 18 10.13 -7.65 -8.99
C ARG A 18 8.85 -8.42 -8.70
N ALA A 19 8.93 -9.75 -8.56
CA ALA A 19 7.77 -10.57 -8.20
C ALA A 19 7.30 -10.27 -6.77
N GLY A 20 8.21 -9.83 -5.90
CA GLY A 20 7.92 -9.37 -4.53
C GLY A 20 7.47 -7.91 -4.42
N GLY A 21 7.31 -7.18 -5.53
CA GLY A 21 6.83 -5.79 -5.52
C GLY A 21 7.91 -4.71 -5.60
N TYR A 22 9.18 -5.07 -5.80
CA TYR A 22 10.23 -4.09 -6.03
C TYR A 22 10.13 -3.45 -7.42
N ILE A 23 9.95 -2.14 -7.46
CA ILE A 23 9.82 -1.34 -8.69
C ILE A 23 11.20 -0.83 -9.10
N LYS A 24 11.70 -1.29 -10.25
CA LYS A 24 13.03 -0.88 -10.76
C LYS A 24 12.96 0.38 -11.61
N ASN A 25 11.84 0.59 -12.30
CA ASN A 25 11.65 1.74 -13.18
C ASN A 25 11.23 2.99 -12.40
N ARG A 26 11.39 4.15 -13.03
CA ARG A 26 11.04 5.46 -12.46
C ARG A 26 9.90 6.10 -13.24
N PHE A 27 9.17 7.01 -12.59
CA PHE A 27 8.02 7.69 -13.22
C PHE A 27 8.37 8.38 -14.54
N TYR A 28 9.55 8.99 -14.65
CA TYR A 28 10.00 9.63 -15.89
C TYR A 28 10.05 8.67 -17.09
N SER A 29 10.54 7.44 -16.88
CA SER A 29 10.65 6.42 -17.95
C SER A 29 9.39 5.56 -18.08
N GLY A 30 8.36 5.81 -17.25
CA GLY A 30 7.23 4.93 -17.08
C GLY A 30 7.53 3.70 -16.22
N ILE A 31 6.47 3.07 -15.72
CA ILE A 31 6.51 1.86 -14.87
C ILE A 31 5.75 0.73 -15.55
N ARG A 32 6.21 -0.52 -15.37
CA ARG A 32 5.58 -1.68 -16.01
C ARG A 32 4.21 -1.98 -15.38
N PRO A 33 3.29 -2.66 -16.08
CA PRO A 33 1.97 -2.96 -15.53
C PRO A 33 1.98 -3.70 -14.19
N GLN A 34 2.93 -4.65 -13.99
CA GLN A 34 3.06 -5.35 -12.70
C GLN A 34 3.50 -4.39 -11.59
N GLU A 35 4.49 -3.53 -11.88
CA GLU A 35 5.00 -2.52 -10.96
C GLU A 35 3.93 -1.48 -10.62
N TYR A 36 3.13 -1.06 -11.60
CA TYR A 36 1.99 -0.16 -11.41
C TYR A 36 0.95 -0.77 -10.48
N TYR A 37 0.61 -2.05 -10.65
CA TYR A 37 -0.34 -2.72 -9.77
C TYR A 37 0.18 -2.76 -8.32
N PHE A 38 1.44 -3.14 -8.11
CA PHE A 38 2.05 -3.11 -6.78
C PHE A 38 2.12 -1.70 -6.19
N HIS A 39 2.42 -0.69 -7.01
CA HIS A 39 2.40 0.70 -6.59
C HIS A 39 1.01 1.14 -6.10
N CYS A 40 -0.05 0.77 -6.83
CA CYS A 40 -1.43 1.06 -6.44
C CYS A 40 -1.83 0.35 -5.15
N MET A 41 -1.34 -0.86 -4.89
CA MET A 41 -1.59 -1.56 -3.61
C MET A 41 -1.01 -0.78 -2.43
N ALA A 42 0.25 -0.35 -2.55
CA ALA A 42 0.91 0.47 -1.51
C ALA A 42 0.22 1.83 -1.33
N GLY A 43 -0.14 2.50 -2.43
CA GLY A 43 -0.85 3.78 -2.39
C GLY A 43 -2.21 3.66 -1.69
N ARG A 44 -2.96 2.59 -1.96
CA ARG A 44 -4.26 2.34 -1.33
C ARG A 44 -4.14 2.14 0.19
N GLU A 45 -3.12 1.42 0.65
CA GLU A 45 -2.87 1.25 2.09
C GLU A 45 -2.67 2.60 2.78
N GLY A 46 -1.83 3.48 2.22
CA GLY A 46 -1.59 4.81 2.78
C GLY A 46 -2.84 5.71 2.80
N LEU A 47 -3.68 5.64 1.76
CA LEU A 47 -4.95 6.37 1.72
C LEU A 47 -5.93 5.91 2.80
N ILE A 48 -6.04 4.59 3.01
CA ILE A 48 -6.90 4.02 4.06
C ILE A 48 -6.37 4.38 5.44
N ASP A 49 -5.07 4.25 5.65
CA ASP A 49 -4.42 4.57 6.91
C ASP A 49 -4.64 6.04 7.30
N THR A 50 -4.48 6.94 6.34
CA THR A 50 -4.76 8.37 6.52
C THR A 50 -6.22 8.58 6.89
N ALA A 51 -7.17 8.00 6.15
CA ALA A 51 -8.60 8.17 6.42
C ALA A 51 -9.00 7.71 7.83
N VAL A 52 -8.49 6.56 8.27
CA VAL A 52 -8.79 6.00 9.60
C VAL A 52 -8.10 6.79 10.70
N LYS A 53 -6.81 7.08 10.54
CA LYS A 53 -6.04 7.80 11.55
C LYS A 53 -6.56 9.21 11.77
N THR A 54 -6.97 9.93 10.72
CA THR A 54 -7.59 11.26 10.84
C THR A 54 -8.89 11.20 11.64
N ALA A 55 -9.77 10.23 11.37
CA ALA A 55 -11.03 10.09 12.10
C ALA A 55 -10.79 9.78 13.59
N ASN A 56 -9.88 8.84 13.88
CA ASN A 56 -9.58 8.42 15.24
C ASN A 56 -8.89 9.52 16.06
N SER A 57 -7.89 10.19 15.48
CA SER A 57 -7.18 11.27 16.16
C SER A 57 -8.11 12.45 16.45
N GLY A 58 -9.00 12.81 15.53
CA GLY A 58 -9.98 13.87 15.74
C GLY A 58 -10.96 13.56 16.86
N TYR A 59 -11.49 12.33 16.90
CA TYR A 59 -12.38 11.92 17.99
C TYR A 59 -11.67 11.91 19.35
N LEU A 60 -10.46 11.36 19.42
CA LEU A 60 -9.65 11.36 20.64
C LEU A 60 -9.39 12.78 21.14
N GLN A 61 -9.00 13.70 20.25
CA GLN A 61 -8.78 15.10 20.59
C GLN A 61 -10.04 15.75 21.19
N ARG A 62 -11.23 15.48 20.62
CA ARG A 62 -12.50 15.98 21.17
C ARG A 62 -12.75 15.47 22.58
N CYS A 63 -12.54 14.17 22.84
CA CYS A 63 -12.73 13.58 24.16
C CYS A 63 -11.79 14.19 25.20
N LEU A 64 -10.51 14.35 24.87
CA LEU A 64 -9.51 14.94 25.76
C LEU A 64 -9.85 16.39 26.09
N THR A 65 -10.17 17.19 25.07
CA THR A 65 -10.50 18.61 25.26
C THR A 65 -11.73 18.77 26.15
N LYS A 66 -12.79 17.96 25.93
CA LYS A 66 -14.01 18.05 26.73
C LYS A 66 -13.86 17.65 28.21
N GLN A 67 -12.83 16.87 28.56
CA GLN A 67 -12.56 16.51 29.95
C GLN A 67 -11.57 17.44 30.66
N LEU A 68 -10.78 18.20 29.89
CA LEU A 68 -9.71 19.08 30.40
C LEU A 68 -10.04 20.57 30.29
N GLU A 69 -11.13 20.94 29.60
CA GLU A 69 -11.81 22.25 29.68
C GLU A 69 -12.42 22.46 31.07
#